data_AF-M9MEK6-F1
#
_entry.id   AF-M9MEK6-F1
#
_cell.length_a   1.000
_cell.length_b   1.000
_cell.length_c   1.000
_cell.angle_alpha   90.00
_cell.angle_beta   90.00
_cell.angle_gamma   90.00
#
_symmetry.space_group_name_H-M   'P 1'
#
loop_
_entity.id
_entity.type
_entity.pdbx_description
1 polymer ?
#
loop_
_entity_poly.entity_id
_entity_poly.type
_entity_poly.pdbx_seq_one_letter_code
_entity_poly.pdbx_strand_id
1 'polypeptide(L)'
;MLAPKSTHKRKRSSARSDKARKLGAARWIVNLLPPSSDQPSSPVSKRSRRLEALIDAHPFNRNLEIIVPLLDSAFPVTDAASSLPPRIQAFVDRVHHHASRFRSYRARVPISMLLDPIFVTAYLKTGSLIALSAPSGPAGLDSPPDDTVCLDGQGTLVLSLCKDTYQTLGLTGRASHFSRLSSGRAADRTSGPDSRFIVELPLLSPSFVPGKKGYQHALDRLRAWDLARTRKLAQAQTMAQTHASSSFQPARGGGETVTSDHATWDMLFVWSPPAHAADEIMRAGSSDSSVVNEIRFPDHLVHPNQVQELLIHAPVPVVTESVWVPRLDDSTPLALSQQPWNTASPSAWQHFQDDLQETIEWVGLASLGANAVRTYAKPDPTCVYAPPRSSQPGRTVKLTLAGTRDEPVLLSPLLIAHITRELDALVSELHATTPQVGWATMTCVGFAQAPLTWRSKVPLSSVYGATELPGNKAAQSPRQSENVEDVAMTDSSEQDEEDEGESDSSLNMGARVVRRRKRSQRSIGKNHTEHAFTPSTGETGWISFCLPPALKVQNTRWILVELVGTDTRS
;
A
#
# COMPACT_ATOMS: atom_id res chain seq x y z
N MET A 1 -26.47 -48.56 22.96
CA MET A 1 -25.54 -47.72 23.75
C MET A 1 -24.97 -46.63 22.84
N LEU A 2 -25.55 -45.43 22.85
CA LEU A 2 -25.07 -44.29 22.06
C LEU A 2 -24.28 -43.36 22.98
N ALA A 3 -22.97 -43.29 22.79
CA ALA A 3 -22.10 -42.42 23.57
C ALA A 3 -22.45 -40.93 23.32
N PRO A 4 -22.57 -40.11 24.38
CA PRO A 4 -22.89 -38.70 24.24
C PRO A 4 -21.76 -37.96 23.52
N LYS A 5 -22.06 -37.38 22.36
CA LYS A 5 -21.10 -36.60 21.57
C LYS A 5 -20.65 -35.37 22.36
N SER A 6 -19.32 -35.25 22.56
CA SER A 6 -18.65 -34.19 23.30
C SER A 6 -19.09 -32.77 22.86
N THR A 7 -19.80 -32.09 23.75
CA THR A 7 -20.27 -30.69 23.61
C THR A 7 -19.14 -29.67 23.79
N HIS A 8 -17.98 -30.11 24.28
CA HIS A 8 -16.87 -29.23 24.68
C HIS A 8 -16.16 -28.57 23.48
N LYS A 9 -16.15 -29.21 22.30
CA LYS A 9 -15.55 -28.63 21.09
C LYS A 9 -16.38 -27.47 20.52
N ARG A 10 -17.72 -27.51 20.63
CA ARG A 10 -18.61 -26.44 20.15
C ARG A 10 -18.51 -25.16 20.99
N LYS A 11 -18.34 -25.29 22.32
CA LYS A 11 -18.25 -24.12 23.22
C LYS A 11 -16.95 -23.30 23.04
N ARG A 12 -15.85 -23.95 22.65
CA ARG A 12 -14.57 -23.24 22.40
C ARG A 12 -14.53 -22.55 21.02
N SER A 13 -15.25 -23.05 20.01
CA SER A 13 -15.31 -22.42 18.69
C SER A 13 -16.24 -21.20 18.67
N SER A 14 -17.35 -21.24 19.42
CA SER A 14 -18.24 -20.08 19.57
C SER A 14 -17.55 -18.94 20.30
N ALA A 15 -16.88 -19.22 21.43
CA ALA A 15 -16.16 -18.20 22.19
C ALA A 15 -15.02 -17.52 21.40
N ARG A 16 -14.37 -18.23 20.47
CA ARG A 16 -13.38 -17.64 19.55
C ARG A 16 -14.03 -16.80 18.45
N SER A 17 -15.16 -17.25 17.89
CA SER A 17 -15.93 -16.44 16.94
C SER A 17 -16.50 -15.18 17.58
N ASP A 18 -16.91 -15.25 18.85
CA ASP A 18 -17.43 -14.09 19.58
C ASP A 18 -16.31 -13.12 19.98
N LYS A 19 -15.11 -13.61 20.29
CA LYS A 19 -13.94 -12.74 20.51
C LYS A 19 -13.48 -12.04 19.24
N ALA A 20 -13.60 -12.69 18.09
CA ALA A 20 -13.34 -12.08 16.78
C ALA A 20 -14.42 -11.06 16.38
N ARG A 21 -15.70 -11.33 16.69
CA ARG A 21 -16.80 -10.36 16.50
C ARG A 21 -16.78 -9.19 17.49
N LYS A 22 -16.04 -9.33 18.60
CA LYS A 22 -15.78 -8.23 19.56
C LYS A 22 -14.62 -7.32 19.15
N LEU A 23 -13.80 -7.71 18.16
CA LEU A 23 -12.93 -6.76 17.49
C LEU A 23 -13.88 -5.94 16.59
N GLY A 24 -14.10 -4.67 16.95
CA GLY A 24 -15.03 -3.78 16.26
C GLY A 24 -14.70 -3.57 14.79
N ALA A 25 -15.46 -2.70 14.13
CA ALA A 25 -15.20 -2.24 12.76
C ALA A 25 -13.74 -1.77 12.58
N ALA A 26 -13.31 -1.62 11.31
CA ALA A 26 -11.97 -1.22 10.85
C ALA A 26 -11.10 -0.52 11.91
N ARG A 27 -9.90 -1.06 12.14
CA ARG A 27 -8.94 -0.43 13.05
C ARG A 27 -8.19 0.66 12.29
N TRP A 28 -8.32 1.89 12.76
CA TRP A 28 -7.51 3.00 12.29
C TRP A 28 -6.18 2.96 13.02
N ILE A 29 -5.07 3.03 12.27
CA ILE A 29 -3.76 3.20 12.87
C ILE A 29 -3.27 4.60 12.51
N VAL A 30 -3.21 5.44 13.53
CA VAL A 30 -2.62 6.78 13.44
C VAL A 30 -1.12 6.65 13.66
N ASN A 31 -0.36 6.86 12.58
CA ASN A 31 1.09 6.95 12.60
C ASN A 31 1.48 8.43 12.61
N LEU A 32 1.91 8.92 13.77
CA LEU A 32 2.60 10.20 13.84
C LEU A 32 3.98 10.02 13.20
N LEU A 33 4.36 10.90 12.27
CA LEU A 33 5.68 10.85 11.64
C LEU A 33 6.62 11.83 12.34
N PRO A 34 7.31 11.43 13.44
CA PRO A 34 8.36 12.25 14.02
C PRO A 34 9.41 12.56 12.96
N PRO A 35 9.97 13.76 12.97
CA PRO A 35 11.14 14.05 12.18
C PRO A 35 12.31 13.29 12.77
N SER A 36 13.21 12.90 11.88
CA SER A 36 14.46 12.25 12.26
C SER A 36 15.22 13.11 13.27
N SER A 37 15.67 12.47 14.35
CA SER A 37 16.52 13.05 15.41
C SER A 37 17.98 13.19 15.00
N ASP A 38 18.36 12.87 13.76
CA ASP A 38 19.76 12.86 13.34
C ASP A 38 20.26 14.26 12.95
N GLN A 39 21.02 14.86 13.87
CA GLN A 39 22.03 15.95 13.77
C GLN A 39 22.05 16.91 12.54
N PRO A 40 22.41 18.19 12.76
CA PRO A 40 21.97 19.35 11.97
C PRO A 40 22.79 19.59 10.69
N SER A 41 22.85 18.63 9.77
CA SER A 41 23.28 18.88 8.39
C SER A 41 22.06 19.05 7.48
N SER A 42 21.59 20.30 7.38
CA SER A 42 20.42 20.79 6.63
C SER A 42 19.03 20.40 7.18
N PRO A 43 18.22 21.35 7.70
CA PRO A 43 16.97 21.07 8.42
C PRO A 43 15.78 20.68 7.53
N VAL A 44 15.85 20.87 6.20
CA VAL A 44 14.72 20.59 5.27
C VAL A 44 14.84 19.19 4.63
N SER A 45 16.06 18.67 4.43
CA SER A 45 16.30 17.50 3.56
C SER A 45 16.06 16.13 4.20
N LYS A 46 16.02 16.03 5.53
CA LYS A 46 15.90 14.74 6.25
C LYS A 46 14.46 14.38 6.67
N ARG A 47 13.59 15.37 6.88
CA ARG A 47 12.19 15.19 7.33
C ARG A 47 11.27 14.69 6.22
N SER A 48 11.46 15.24 5.02
CA SER A 48 10.78 14.83 3.78
C SER A 48 10.94 13.33 3.51
N ARG A 49 12.10 12.76 3.87
CA ARG A 49 12.46 11.37 3.53
C ARG A 49 11.55 10.30 4.10
N ARG A 50 10.94 10.51 5.26
CA ARG A 50 10.07 9.48 5.87
C ARG A 50 8.70 9.43 5.21
N LEU A 51 8.08 10.58 4.98
CA LEU A 51 6.83 10.64 4.22
C LEU A 51 7.05 10.22 2.77
N GLU A 52 8.15 10.63 2.15
CA GLU A 52 8.56 10.14 0.84
C GLU A 52 8.76 8.63 0.83
N ALA A 53 9.42 8.05 1.83
CA ALA A 53 9.55 6.59 1.94
C ALA A 53 8.19 5.88 2.09
N LEU A 54 7.20 6.51 2.73
CA LEU A 54 5.84 5.99 2.82
C LEU A 54 5.11 6.08 1.47
N ILE A 55 5.22 7.22 0.80
CA ILE A 55 4.68 7.41 -0.55
C ILE A 55 5.29 6.37 -1.50
N ASP A 56 6.61 6.17 -1.44
CA ASP A 56 7.33 5.14 -2.19
C ASP A 56 6.90 3.72 -1.80
N ALA A 57 6.57 3.50 -0.52
CA ALA A 57 6.09 2.20 -0.06
C ALA A 57 4.68 1.85 -0.59
N HIS A 58 3.92 2.81 -1.14
CA HIS A 58 2.60 2.59 -1.74
C HIS A 58 2.63 2.84 -3.26
N PRO A 59 3.07 1.85 -4.07
CA PRO A 59 3.40 2.08 -5.48
C PRO A 59 2.18 2.21 -6.41
N PHE A 60 1.05 1.58 -6.10
CA PHE A 60 -0.09 1.50 -7.02
C PHE A 60 -1.15 2.55 -6.72
N ASN A 61 -0.85 3.82 -7.00
CA ASN A 61 -1.75 4.95 -6.76
C ASN A 61 -2.62 5.23 -7.99
N ARG A 62 -3.94 5.31 -7.80
CA ARG A 62 -4.92 5.60 -8.85
C ARG A 62 -5.40 7.05 -8.81
N ASN A 63 -5.61 7.57 -7.60
CA ASN A 63 -6.18 8.89 -7.37
C ASN A 63 -5.45 9.55 -6.20
N LEU A 64 -5.22 10.86 -6.32
CA LEU A 64 -4.72 11.73 -5.27
C LEU A 64 -5.74 12.86 -5.09
N GLU A 65 -6.28 12.98 -3.88
CA GLU A 65 -7.18 14.05 -3.50
C GLU A 65 -6.56 14.93 -2.43
N ILE A 66 -6.75 16.24 -2.55
CA ILE A 66 -6.27 17.23 -1.59
C ILE A 66 -7.45 18.08 -1.16
N ILE A 67 -7.65 18.25 0.15
CA ILE A 67 -8.63 19.18 0.69
C ILE A 67 -7.90 20.24 1.52
N VAL A 68 -8.08 21.49 1.14
CA VAL A 68 -7.56 22.66 1.84
C VAL A 68 -8.74 23.43 2.44
N PRO A 69 -8.95 23.35 3.77
CA PRO A 69 -9.90 24.20 4.46
C PRO A 69 -9.43 25.66 4.49
N LEU A 70 -10.35 26.58 4.22
CA LEU A 70 -10.14 28.02 4.25
C LEU A 70 -11.17 28.63 5.19
N LEU A 71 -10.72 29.45 6.13
CA LEU A 71 -11.63 30.14 7.05
C LEU A 71 -12.05 31.49 6.50
N ASP A 72 -13.29 31.87 6.81
CA ASP A 72 -13.84 33.17 6.45
C ASP A 72 -13.07 34.32 7.11
N SER A 73 -12.49 34.11 8.30
CA SER A 73 -11.68 35.12 8.99
C SER A 73 -10.36 35.43 8.28
N ALA A 74 -9.76 34.44 7.62
CA ALA A 74 -8.50 34.59 6.89
C ALA A 74 -8.74 35.04 5.44
N PHE A 75 -9.90 34.70 4.87
CA PHE A 75 -10.27 34.98 3.49
C PHE A 75 -11.69 35.53 3.45
N PRO A 76 -11.90 36.81 3.83
CA PRO A 76 -13.22 37.42 3.76
C PRO A 76 -13.76 37.31 2.34
N VAL A 77 -15.04 36.94 2.24
CA VAL A 77 -15.74 36.83 0.97
C VAL A 77 -15.79 38.22 0.34
N THR A 78 -14.97 38.45 -0.69
CA THR A 78 -15.16 39.58 -1.59
C THR A 78 -16.31 39.25 -2.53
N ASP A 79 -17.15 40.24 -2.86
CA ASP A 79 -18.36 40.09 -3.69
C ASP A 79 -18.10 39.46 -5.10
N ALA A 80 -16.83 39.34 -5.50
CA ALA A 80 -16.40 38.51 -6.63
C ALA A 80 -16.43 37.01 -6.24
N ALA A 81 -17.63 36.45 -6.17
CA ALA A 81 -17.96 35.10 -5.69
C ALA A 81 -17.32 33.91 -6.46
N SER A 82 -16.31 34.13 -7.31
CA SER A 82 -15.75 33.10 -8.19
C SER A 82 -14.23 32.98 -8.21
N SER A 83 -13.46 33.89 -7.59
CA SER A 83 -11.99 33.81 -7.62
C SER A 83 -11.41 33.15 -6.38
N LEU A 84 -10.56 32.14 -6.57
CA LEU A 84 -9.74 31.57 -5.50
C LEU A 84 -8.78 32.62 -4.92
N PRO A 85 -8.44 32.55 -3.62
CA PRO A 85 -7.39 33.39 -3.06
C PRO A 85 -6.08 33.24 -3.86
N PRO A 86 -5.31 34.32 -4.11
CA PRO A 86 -4.14 34.28 -5.00
C PRO A 86 -3.11 33.19 -4.63
N ARG A 87 -2.91 32.93 -3.34
CA ARG A 87 -2.00 31.88 -2.86
C ARG A 87 -2.49 30.48 -3.17
N ILE A 88 -3.80 30.26 -3.04
CA ILE A 88 -4.43 28.99 -3.39
C ILE A 88 -4.35 28.80 -4.90
N GLN A 89 -4.65 29.84 -5.68
CA GLN A 89 -4.51 29.79 -7.13
C GLN A 89 -3.07 29.45 -7.53
N ALA A 90 -2.07 30.12 -6.96
CA ALA A 90 -0.67 29.83 -7.24
C ALA A 90 -0.28 28.39 -6.86
N PHE A 91 -0.86 27.83 -5.80
CA PHE A 91 -0.67 26.41 -5.46
C PHE A 91 -1.34 25.48 -6.50
N VAL A 92 -2.58 25.76 -6.91
CA VAL A 92 -3.26 25.00 -7.98
C VAL A 92 -2.43 25.01 -9.27
N ASP A 93 -1.90 26.17 -9.64
CA ASP A 93 -1.06 26.32 -10.84
C ASP A 93 0.23 25.50 -10.75
N ARG A 94 0.88 25.46 -9.57
CA ARG A 94 2.06 24.61 -9.34
C ARG A 94 1.72 23.13 -9.38
N VAL A 95 0.62 22.70 -8.78
CA VAL A 95 0.16 21.29 -8.84
C VAL A 95 -0.16 20.91 -10.28
N HIS A 96 -0.82 21.80 -11.04
CA HIS A 96 -1.07 21.61 -12.46
C HIS A 96 0.22 21.48 -13.26
N HIS A 97 1.21 22.36 -13.01
CA HIS A 97 2.51 22.30 -13.65
C HIS A 97 3.25 20.99 -13.36
N HIS A 98 3.20 20.48 -12.12
CA HIS A 98 3.75 19.16 -11.81
C HIS A 98 3.00 18.06 -12.56
N ALA A 99 1.66 18.04 -12.50
CA ALA A 99 0.84 17.01 -13.15
C ALA A 99 1.06 16.96 -14.68
N SER A 100 1.21 18.12 -15.33
CA SER A 100 1.37 18.23 -16.79
C SER A 100 2.72 17.74 -17.31
N ARG A 101 3.69 17.42 -16.44
CA ARG A 101 5.02 16.90 -16.81
C ARG A 101 5.21 15.41 -16.58
N PHE A 102 4.26 14.78 -15.88
CA PHE A 102 4.25 13.34 -15.67
C PHE A 102 3.28 12.67 -16.64
N ARG A 103 3.63 11.46 -17.05
CA ARG A 103 2.81 10.60 -17.92
C ARG A 103 2.57 9.26 -17.26
N SER A 104 1.40 8.71 -17.49
CA SER A 104 1.15 7.29 -17.34
C SER A 104 1.01 6.68 -18.73
N TYR A 105 1.31 5.40 -18.88
CA TYR A 105 1.17 4.71 -20.16
C TYR A 105 0.26 3.52 -19.97
N ARG A 106 -0.60 3.25 -20.95
CA ARG A 106 -1.30 1.99 -21.09
C ARG A 106 -0.73 1.29 -22.29
N ALA A 107 -0.22 0.07 -22.12
CA ALA A 107 0.32 -0.69 -23.24
C ALA A 107 -0.18 -2.13 -23.20
N ARG A 108 -0.48 -2.67 -24.38
CA ARG A 108 -0.68 -4.11 -24.55
C ARG A 108 0.67 -4.77 -24.76
N VAL A 109 1.06 -5.68 -23.87
CA VAL A 109 2.42 -6.26 -23.86
C VAL A 109 2.41 -7.78 -23.67
N PRO A 110 3.45 -8.49 -24.13
CA PRO A 110 3.77 -9.83 -23.64
C PRO A 110 4.47 -9.69 -22.28
N ILE A 111 4.14 -10.53 -21.29
CA ILE A 111 4.70 -10.36 -19.94
C ILE A 111 6.20 -10.65 -19.90
N SER A 112 6.69 -11.48 -20.83
CA SER A 112 8.12 -11.73 -21.00
C SER A 112 8.94 -10.50 -21.39
N MET A 113 8.31 -9.42 -21.90
CA MET A 113 8.99 -8.14 -22.17
C MET A 113 9.55 -7.49 -20.90
N LEU A 114 8.92 -7.72 -19.74
CA LEU A 114 9.41 -7.18 -18.46
C LEU A 114 10.75 -7.80 -18.01
N LEU A 115 11.16 -8.91 -18.62
CA LEU A 115 12.47 -9.54 -18.40
C LEU A 115 13.49 -9.13 -19.46
N ASP A 116 13.10 -8.40 -20.51
CA ASP A 116 14.04 -8.02 -21.58
C ASP A 116 15.25 -7.25 -21.01
N PRO A 117 16.50 -7.66 -21.29
CA PRO A 117 17.68 -7.05 -20.68
C PRO A 117 17.84 -5.56 -20.97
N ILE A 118 17.40 -5.11 -22.16
CA ILE A 118 17.47 -3.71 -22.56
C ILE A 118 16.44 -2.93 -21.76
N PHE A 119 15.19 -3.40 -21.72
CA PHE A 119 14.11 -2.78 -20.96
C PHE A 119 14.42 -2.71 -19.46
N VAL A 120 14.92 -3.80 -18.87
CA VAL A 120 15.35 -3.87 -17.46
C VAL A 120 16.46 -2.87 -17.17
N THR A 121 17.46 -2.78 -18.05
CA THR A 121 18.58 -1.85 -17.85
C THR A 121 18.14 -0.40 -18.03
N ALA A 122 17.24 -0.14 -18.97
CA ALA A 122 16.76 1.21 -19.28
C ALA A 122 15.82 1.80 -18.21
N TYR A 123 15.02 0.97 -17.53
CA TYR A 123 13.96 1.47 -16.64
C TYR A 123 14.00 0.93 -15.20
N LEU A 124 14.37 -0.33 -14.98
CA LEU A 124 14.42 -0.91 -13.63
C LEU A 124 15.72 -0.59 -12.91
N LYS A 125 16.85 -0.54 -13.62
CA LYS A 125 18.16 -0.24 -13.00
C LYS A 125 18.43 1.25 -12.82
N THR A 126 17.81 2.08 -13.65
CA THR A 126 18.03 3.53 -13.70
C THR A 126 16.99 4.31 -12.93
N GLY A 127 15.89 3.69 -12.50
CA GLY A 127 14.79 4.38 -11.81
C GLY A 127 13.79 3.41 -11.21
N SER A 128 12.57 3.89 -10.96
CA SER A 128 11.47 3.09 -10.41
C SER A 128 10.42 2.86 -11.48
N LEU A 129 10.36 1.65 -12.04
CA LEU A 129 9.31 1.24 -12.98
C LEU A 129 8.20 0.49 -12.24
N ILE A 130 7.01 1.08 -12.22
CA ILE A 130 5.80 0.47 -11.67
C ILE A 130 4.92 0.08 -12.84
N ALA A 131 4.38 -1.14 -12.80
CA ALA A 131 3.46 -1.64 -13.80
C ALA A 131 2.33 -2.43 -13.14
N LEU A 132 1.11 -2.36 -13.66
CA LEU A 132 -0.03 -3.09 -13.14
C LEU A 132 -0.93 -3.55 -14.29
N SER A 133 -1.30 -4.83 -14.30
CA SER A 133 -2.31 -5.35 -15.21
C SER A 133 -3.63 -4.61 -15.00
N ALA A 134 -4.11 -3.93 -16.04
CA ALA A 134 -5.40 -3.27 -16.06
C ALA A 134 -6.49 -4.33 -16.32
N PRO A 135 -7.61 -4.33 -15.57
CA PRO A 135 -8.74 -5.16 -15.94
C PRO A 135 -9.28 -4.66 -17.27
N SER A 136 -9.18 -5.49 -18.29
CA SER A 136 -9.73 -5.23 -19.62
C SER A 136 -11.26 -5.42 -19.57
N GLY A 137 -12.00 -4.43 -19.06
CA GLY A 137 -13.47 -4.47 -19.05
C GLY A 137 -14.12 -3.33 -18.25
N PRO A 138 -15.38 -3.00 -18.55
CA PRO A 138 -16.13 -2.02 -17.77
C PRO A 138 -16.25 -2.49 -16.30
N ALA A 139 -15.92 -1.59 -15.37
CA ALA A 139 -16.05 -1.84 -13.95
C ALA A 139 -17.51 -2.22 -13.60
N GLY A 140 -17.72 -3.43 -13.07
CA GLY A 140 -19.02 -3.84 -12.52
C GLY A 140 -19.72 -5.04 -13.17
N LEU A 141 -19.09 -5.79 -14.10
CA LEU A 141 -19.57 -7.13 -14.47
C LEU A 141 -18.69 -8.22 -13.84
N ASP A 142 -19.36 -9.12 -13.11
CA ASP A 142 -18.85 -10.23 -12.31
C ASP A 142 -18.08 -11.32 -13.08
N SER A 143 -17.06 -10.98 -13.86
CA SER A 143 -16.08 -12.00 -14.29
C SER A 143 -15.15 -12.28 -13.09
N PRO A 144 -14.91 -13.55 -12.73
CA PRO A 144 -13.97 -13.87 -11.66
C PRO A 144 -12.62 -13.21 -11.97
N PRO A 145 -11.87 -12.74 -10.95
CA PRO A 145 -10.66 -12.00 -11.21
C PRO A 145 -9.66 -12.96 -11.87
N ASP A 146 -9.32 -12.67 -13.12
CA ASP A 146 -8.26 -13.33 -13.87
C ASP A 146 -6.91 -13.19 -13.14
N ASP A 147 -5.89 -13.86 -13.67
CA ASP A 147 -4.52 -13.65 -13.25
C ASP A 147 -4.14 -12.16 -13.28
N THR A 148 -3.48 -11.70 -12.23
CA THR A 148 -3.08 -10.30 -12.04
C THR A 148 -1.57 -10.22 -11.95
N VAL A 149 -0.97 -9.19 -12.55
CA VAL A 149 0.48 -9.03 -12.61
C VAL A 149 0.86 -7.61 -12.28
N CYS A 150 1.91 -7.43 -11.48
CA CYS A 150 2.44 -6.10 -11.21
C CYS A 150 3.97 -6.07 -11.04
N LEU A 151 4.57 -4.92 -11.33
CA LEU A 151 5.94 -4.53 -10.96
C LEU A 151 5.85 -3.48 -9.87
N ASP A 152 6.53 -3.71 -8.76
CA ASP A 152 6.43 -2.90 -7.56
C ASP A 152 7.24 -1.59 -7.59
N GLY A 153 8.06 -1.36 -8.62
CA GLY A 153 9.00 -0.22 -8.69
C GLY A 153 10.32 -0.41 -7.93
N GLN A 154 10.52 -1.54 -7.25
CA GLN A 154 11.81 -1.98 -6.68
C GLN A 154 12.42 -3.14 -7.49
N GLY A 155 11.83 -3.46 -8.64
CA GLY A 155 12.29 -4.52 -9.51
C GLY A 155 11.80 -5.91 -9.10
N THR A 156 10.72 -6.03 -8.34
CA THR A 156 10.06 -7.32 -8.11
C THR A 156 8.83 -7.43 -9.01
N LEU A 157 8.82 -8.44 -9.88
CA LEU A 157 7.64 -8.84 -10.65
C LEU A 157 6.81 -9.81 -9.82
N VAL A 158 5.56 -9.45 -9.57
CA VAL A 158 4.64 -10.22 -8.73
C VAL A 158 3.45 -10.68 -9.56
N LEU A 159 3.25 -11.99 -9.59
CA LEU A 159 2.14 -12.65 -10.28
C LEU A 159 1.18 -13.19 -9.23
N SER A 160 -0.06 -12.74 -9.26
CA SER A 160 -1.16 -13.28 -8.46
C SER A 160 -2.05 -14.11 -9.38
N LEU A 161 -1.87 -15.43 -9.27
CA LEU A 161 -2.31 -16.43 -10.21
C LEU A 161 -3.45 -17.27 -9.64
N CYS A 162 -4.39 -17.65 -10.50
CA CYS A 162 -5.34 -18.71 -10.20
C CYS A 162 -4.62 -20.06 -10.10
N LYS A 163 -5.25 -21.02 -9.42
CA LYS A 163 -4.69 -22.37 -9.23
C LYS A 163 -4.24 -23.02 -10.53
N ASP A 164 -5.07 -22.98 -11.56
CA ASP A 164 -4.80 -23.66 -12.84
C ASP A 164 -3.62 -23.00 -13.57
N THR A 165 -3.58 -21.66 -13.61
CA THR A 165 -2.46 -20.92 -14.18
C THR A 165 -1.18 -21.18 -13.41
N TYR A 166 -1.22 -21.17 -12.07
CA TYR A 166 -0.04 -21.45 -11.24
C TYR A 166 0.56 -22.83 -11.52
N GLN A 167 -0.29 -23.86 -11.59
CA GLN A 167 0.15 -25.24 -11.85
C GLN A 167 0.71 -25.43 -13.26
N THR A 168 0.11 -24.77 -14.25
CA THR A 168 0.55 -24.85 -15.65
C THR A 168 1.82 -24.02 -15.91
N LEU A 169 1.93 -22.84 -15.30
CA LEU A 169 3.09 -21.96 -15.42
C LEU A 169 4.34 -22.58 -14.79
N GLY A 170 4.19 -23.35 -13.72
CA GLY A 170 5.28 -24.14 -13.13
C GLY A 170 6.39 -23.30 -12.48
N LEU A 171 6.09 -22.06 -12.09
CA LEU A 171 7.00 -21.21 -11.32
C LEU A 171 6.82 -21.43 -9.83
N THR A 172 7.92 -21.34 -9.08
CA THR A 172 7.90 -21.45 -7.63
C THR A 172 7.20 -20.24 -7.02
N GLY A 173 6.24 -20.50 -6.14
CA GLY A 173 5.43 -19.48 -5.49
C GLY A 173 4.83 -20.00 -4.20
N ARG A 174 3.93 -19.22 -3.60
CA ARG A 174 3.27 -19.53 -2.33
C ARG A 174 1.77 -19.32 -2.44
N ALA A 175 0.98 -20.08 -1.69
CA ALA A 175 -0.47 -19.84 -1.61
C ALA A 175 -0.76 -18.47 -0.97
N SER A 176 -1.71 -17.73 -1.54
CA SER A 176 -2.15 -16.45 -0.99
C SER A 176 -3.03 -16.68 0.24
N HIS A 177 -2.66 -16.07 1.36
CA HIS A 177 -3.35 -16.22 2.65
C HIS A 177 -4.81 -15.71 2.64
N PHE A 178 -5.13 -14.77 1.77
CA PHE A 178 -6.42 -14.06 1.73
C PHE A 178 -7.45 -14.69 0.77
N SER A 179 -7.03 -15.70 0.01
CA SER A 179 -7.83 -16.29 -1.06
C SER A 179 -8.58 -17.56 -0.62
N ARG A 180 -8.67 -17.80 0.70
CA ARG A 180 -9.38 -18.97 1.23
C ARG A 180 -10.88 -18.75 1.11
N LEU A 181 -11.50 -19.52 0.23
CA LEU A 181 -12.95 -19.52 0.12
C LEU A 181 -13.57 -19.94 1.47
N SER A 182 -14.73 -19.38 1.80
CA SER A 182 -15.51 -19.87 2.94
C SER A 182 -15.89 -21.33 2.66
N SER A 183 -15.44 -22.26 3.48
CA SER A 183 -15.55 -23.72 3.24
C SER A 183 -16.97 -24.30 3.18
N GLY A 184 -18.02 -23.48 3.07
CA GLY A 184 -19.42 -23.89 3.21
C GLY A 184 -19.80 -24.36 4.62
N ARG A 185 -18.82 -24.59 5.51
CA ARG A 185 -19.09 -24.80 6.93
C ARG A 185 -19.28 -23.44 7.57
N ALA A 186 -20.51 -23.18 8.04
CA ALA A 186 -20.92 -21.92 8.69
C ALA A 186 -20.04 -21.46 9.88
N ALA A 187 -19.06 -22.25 10.30
CA ALA A 187 -18.13 -21.95 11.38
C ALA A 187 -16.63 -21.99 10.98
N ASP A 188 -16.29 -22.25 9.71
CA ASP A 188 -14.90 -22.41 9.27
C ASP A 188 -14.62 -21.64 7.98
N ARG A 189 -14.43 -20.32 8.14
CA ARG A 189 -14.02 -19.40 7.06
C ARG A 189 -12.56 -19.62 6.60
N THR A 190 -11.85 -20.60 7.18
CA THR A 190 -10.42 -20.84 6.92
C THR A 190 -10.10 -22.14 6.19
N SER A 191 -11.11 -22.92 5.77
CA SER A 191 -10.90 -24.26 5.21
C SER A 191 -11.39 -24.49 3.78
N GLY A 192 -11.67 -23.43 3.01
CA GLY A 192 -11.83 -23.59 1.56
C GLY A 192 -10.48 -23.79 0.86
N PRO A 193 -10.48 -24.36 -0.36
CA PRO A 193 -9.27 -24.49 -1.15
C PRO A 193 -8.65 -23.11 -1.41
N ASP A 194 -7.31 -23.04 -1.37
CA ASP A 194 -6.58 -21.83 -1.76
C ASP A 194 -6.93 -21.52 -3.22
N SER A 195 -7.55 -20.37 -3.47
CA SER A 195 -7.96 -19.99 -4.82
C SER A 195 -6.86 -19.25 -5.58
N ARG A 196 -5.86 -18.68 -4.87
CA ARG A 196 -4.78 -17.89 -5.47
C ARG A 196 -3.39 -18.21 -4.96
N PHE A 197 -2.41 -18.01 -5.83
CA PHE A 197 -0.99 -18.24 -5.60
C PHE A 197 -0.19 -17.00 -6.00
N ILE A 198 0.80 -16.63 -5.20
CA ILE A 198 1.70 -15.51 -5.44
C ILE A 198 3.06 -16.05 -5.88
N VAL A 199 3.55 -15.57 -7.02
CA VAL A 199 4.91 -15.79 -7.52
C VAL A 199 5.65 -14.46 -7.52
N GLU A 200 6.81 -14.40 -6.85
CA GLU A 200 7.66 -13.21 -6.75
C GLU A 200 8.98 -13.47 -7.54
N LEU A 201 9.28 -12.64 -8.53
CA LEU A 201 10.50 -12.72 -9.34
C LEU A 201 11.35 -11.45 -9.11
N PRO A 202 12.50 -11.55 -8.43
CA PRO A 202 13.33 -10.38 -8.12
C PRO A 202 14.27 -10.05 -9.29
N LEU A 203 13.80 -9.21 -10.21
CA LEU A 203 14.47 -8.89 -11.48
C LEU A 203 15.80 -8.15 -11.33
N LEU A 204 16.01 -7.48 -10.19
CA LEU A 204 17.27 -6.81 -9.86
C LEU A 204 18.23 -7.67 -9.02
N SER A 205 17.85 -8.92 -8.69
CA SER A 205 18.74 -9.79 -7.91
C SER A 205 19.97 -10.18 -8.73
N PRO A 206 21.18 -10.16 -8.15
CA PRO A 206 22.39 -10.63 -8.85
C PRO A 206 22.32 -12.12 -9.21
N SER A 207 21.45 -12.90 -8.57
CA SER A 207 21.19 -14.31 -8.91
C SER A 207 20.24 -14.49 -10.09
N PHE A 208 19.54 -13.43 -10.50
CA PHE A 208 18.51 -13.43 -11.53
C PHE A 208 18.93 -12.56 -12.72
N VAL A 209 19.99 -12.99 -13.42
CA VAL A 209 20.54 -12.27 -14.59
C VAL A 209 20.52 -13.18 -15.83
N PRO A 210 20.50 -12.60 -17.04
CA PRO A 210 20.58 -13.36 -18.29
C PRO A 210 21.71 -14.40 -18.29
N GLY A 211 21.42 -15.60 -18.80
CA GLY A 211 22.35 -16.74 -18.83
C GLY A 211 22.32 -17.63 -17.59
N LYS A 212 21.75 -17.18 -16.46
CA LYS A 212 21.55 -18.07 -15.29
C LYS A 212 20.31 -18.93 -15.45
N LYS A 213 20.37 -20.16 -14.90
CA LYS A 213 19.27 -21.14 -14.98
C LYS A 213 17.93 -20.60 -14.46
N GLY A 214 17.94 -19.87 -13.35
CA GLY A 214 16.72 -19.31 -12.76
C GLY A 214 16.04 -18.27 -13.66
N TYR A 215 16.84 -17.35 -14.22
CA TYR A 215 16.36 -16.36 -15.18
C TYR A 215 15.83 -17.02 -16.45
N GLN A 216 16.60 -17.94 -17.03
CA GLN A 216 16.21 -18.61 -18.28
C GLN A 216 14.92 -19.42 -18.10
N HIS A 217 14.83 -20.18 -17.01
CA HIS A 217 13.60 -20.93 -16.69
C HIS A 217 12.39 -19.99 -16.56
N ALA A 218 12.52 -18.87 -15.85
CA ALA A 218 11.43 -17.92 -15.73
C ALA A 218 11.03 -17.31 -17.07
N LEU A 219 12.01 -16.88 -17.88
CA LEU A 219 11.77 -16.32 -19.20
C LEU A 219 11.05 -17.31 -20.12
N ASP A 220 11.49 -18.58 -20.14
CA ASP A 220 10.88 -19.62 -20.97
C ASP A 220 9.42 -19.90 -20.55
N ARG A 221 9.14 -19.93 -19.24
CA ARG A 221 7.78 -20.11 -18.73
C ARG A 221 6.87 -18.93 -19.07
N LEU A 222 7.36 -17.70 -18.92
CA LEU A 222 6.59 -16.49 -19.27
C LEU A 222 6.33 -16.40 -20.77
N ARG A 223 7.31 -16.73 -21.62
CA ARG A 223 7.12 -16.80 -23.08
C ARG A 223 6.09 -17.87 -23.46
N ALA A 224 6.19 -19.06 -22.89
CA ALA A 224 5.19 -20.10 -23.11
C ALA A 224 3.78 -19.66 -22.68
N TRP A 225 3.68 -18.88 -21.60
CA TRP A 225 2.43 -18.31 -21.14
C TRP A 225 1.87 -17.25 -22.09
N ASP A 226 2.69 -16.35 -22.61
CA ASP A 226 2.31 -15.36 -23.62
C ASP A 226 1.77 -16.06 -24.89
N LEU A 227 2.45 -17.09 -25.39
CA LEU A 227 2.01 -17.90 -26.52
C LEU A 227 0.67 -18.58 -26.24
N ALA A 228 0.51 -19.20 -25.07
CA ALA A 228 -0.72 -19.89 -24.69
C ALA A 228 -1.92 -18.94 -24.58
N ARG A 229 -1.71 -17.74 -23.99
CA ARG A 229 -2.75 -16.70 -23.90
C ARG A 229 -3.17 -16.19 -25.28
N THR A 230 -2.20 -15.97 -26.17
CA THR A 230 -2.46 -15.53 -27.55
C THR A 230 -3.32 -16.53 -28.29
N ARG A 231 -2.97 -17.83 -28.21
CA ARG A 231 -3.77 -18.91 -28.81
C ARG A 231 -5.17 -19.00 -28.23
N LYS A 232 -5.33 -18.86 -26.91
CA LYS A 232 -6.64 -18.86 -26.24
C LYS A 232 -7.51 -17.70 -26.72
N LEU A 233 -6.94 -16.51 -26.87
CA LEU A 233 -7.66 -15.34 -27.38
C LEU A 233 -8.06 -15.51 -28.85
N ALA A 234 -7.15 -16.01 -29.69
CA ALA A 234 -7.46 -16.31 -31.10
C ALA A 234 -8.59 -17.34 -31.21
N GLN A 235 -8.56 -18.41 -30.41
CA GLN A 235 -9.63 -19.41 -30.37
C GLN A 235 -10.97 -18.81 -29.93
N ALA A 236 -10.98 -17.96 -28.90
CA ALA A 236 -12.20 -17.30 -28.43
C ALA A 236 -12.79 -16.37 -29.49
N GLN A 237 -11.95 -15.62 -30.22
CA GLN A 237 -12.38 -14.77 -31.32
C GLN A 237 -12.93 -15.58 -32.49
N THR A 238 -12.27 -16.68 -32.87
CA THR A 238 -12.77 -17.58 -33.92
C THR A 238 -14.09 -18.21 -33.53
N MET A 239 -14.26 -18.69 -32.28
CA MET A 239 -15.53 -19.26 -31.81
C MET A 239 -16.68 -18.23 -31.79
N ALA A 240 -16.39 -16.97 -31.46
CA ALA A 240 -17.37 -15.89 -31.55
C ALA A 240 -17.75 -15.54 -32.99
N GLN A 241 -16.87 -15.83 -33.97
CA GLN A 241 -17.05 -15.51 -35.39
C GLN A 241 -17.50 -16.70 -36.26
N THR A 242 -17.33 -17.94 -35.82
CA THR A 242 -17.62 -19.15 -36.63
C THR A 242 -18.84 -19.93 -36.14
N HIS A 243 -20.00 -19.47 -36.60
CA HIS A 243 -21.07 -20.36 -37.09
C HIS A 243 -20.85 -20.77 -38.56
N ALA A 244 -19.69 -20.48 -39.18
CA ALA A 244 -19.40 -20.85 -40.56
C ALA A 244 -17.93 -21.28 -40.77
N SER A 245 -17.78 -22.57 -41.10
CA SER A 245 -16.62 -23.25 -41.70
C SER A 245 -15.30 -23.36 -40.89
N SER A 246 -14.95 -24.61 -40.60
CA SER A 246 -13.77 -25.07 -39.87
C SER A 246 -12.61 -25.40 -40.82
N SER A 247 -11.46 -24.76 -40.64
CA SER A 247 -10.17 -25.28 -41.11
C SER A 247 -9.15 -25.11 -39.99
N PHE A 248 -8.92 -26.18 -39.23
CA PHE A 248 -7.91 -26.26 -38.18
C PHE A 248 -6.52 -26.50 -38.80
N GLN A 249 -5.56 -25.62 -38.53
CA GLN A 249 -4.14 -25.91 -38.76
C GLN A 249 -3.49 -26.44 -37.48
N PRO A 250 -2.78 -27.59 -37.52
CA PRO A 250 -2.03 -28.09 -36.38
C PRO A 250 -0.67 -27.40 -36.22
N ALA A 251 -0.21 -27.35 -34.98
CA ALA A 251 0.95 -26.61 -34.51
C ALA A 251 2.30 -27.09 -35.10
N ARG A 252 3.16 -26.13 -35.45
CA ARG A 252 4.61 -26.33 -35.58
C ARG A 252 5.31 -25.93 -34.27
N GLY A 253 6.36 -26.68 -33.93
CA GLY A 253 6.88 -26.84 -32.58
C GLY A 253 7.81 -25.74 -32.04
N GLY A 254 7.90 -25.70 -30.72
CA GLY A 254 9.13 -25.62 -29.90
C GLY A 254 10.11 -24.44 -30.01
N GLY A 255 9.99 -23.56 -31.01
CA GLY A 255 10.95 -22.48 -31.26
C GLY A 255 10.31 -21.14 -31.64
N GLU A 256 9.02 -20.98 -31.36
CA GLU A 256 8.28 -19.74 -31.67
C GLU A 256 8.81 -18.59 -30.81
N THR A 257 9.41 -17.59 -31.47
CA THR A 257 9.92 -16.38 -30.82
C THR A 257 8.77 -15.46 -30.48
N VAL A 258 8.69 -15.01 -29.23
CA VAL A 258 7.70 -14.00 -28.81
C VAL A 258 8.00 -12.67 -29.50
N THR A 259 6.99 -12.14 -30.17
CA THR A 259 6.93 -10.85 -30.86
C THR A 259 5.77 -10.00 -30.32
N SER A 260 5.62 -8.79 -30.83
CA SER A 260 4.49 -7.89 -30.55
C SER A 260 3.10 -8.47 -30.83
N ASP A 261 2.98 -9.47 -31.72
CA ASP A 261 1.70 -10.17 -31.98
C ASP A 261 1.21 -11.01 -30.80
N HIS A 262 2.10 -11.30 -29.86
CA HIS A 262 1.80 -12.08 -28.65
C HIS A 262 1.47 -11.19 -27.44
N ALA A 263 1.34 -9.88 -27.66
CA ALA A 263 0.94 -8.93 -26.64
C ALA A 263 -0.52 -9.20 -26.22
N THR A 264 -0.72 -9.69 -24.99
CA THR A 264 -2.06 -10.03 -24.48
C THR A 264 -2.40 -9.38 -23.15
N TRP A 265 -1.42 -8.76 -22.50
CA TRP A 265 -1.61 -8.10 -21.22
C TRP A 265 -1.82 -6.62 -21.44
N ASP A 266 -2.99 -6.14 -21.06
CA ASP A 266 -3.24 -4.71 -20.93
C ASP A 266 -2.67 -4.22 -19.60
N MET A 267 -1.69 -3.34 -19.64
CA MET A 267 -0.94 -2.92 -18.46
C MET A 267 -0.81 -1.40 -18.39
N LEU A 268 -1.00 -0.86 -17.19
CA LEU A 268 -0.61 0.50 -16.84
C LEU A 268 0.85 0.53 -16.43
N PHE A 269 1.57 1.53 -16.88
CA PHE A 269 2.97 1.79 -16.56
C PHE A 269 3.14 3.22 -16.07
N VAL A 270 4.07 3.37 -15.14
CA VAL A 270 4.67 4.65 -14.80
C VAL A 270 6.13 4.40 -14.45
N TRP A 271 7.02 5.21 -15.00
CA TRP A 271 8.42 5.22 -14.63
C TRP A 271 8.71 6.48 -13.82
N SER A 272 9.76 6.45 -13.02
CA SER A 272 10.25 7.62 -12.31
C SER A 272 11.77 7.57 -12.29
N PRO A 273 12.46 8.58 -12.84
CA PRO A 273 13.89 8.68 -12.70
C PRO A 273 14.27 8.87 -11.22
N PRO A 274 15.55 8.75 -10.87
CA PRO A 274 16.03 9.08 -9.53
C PRO A 274 15.65 10.52 -9.18
N ALA A 275 15.29 10.78 -7.92
CA ALA A 275 14.75 12.08 -7.50
C ALA A 275 15.63 13.28 -7.88
N HIS A 276 16.95 13.14 -7.83
CA HIS A 276 17.87 14.22 -8.22
C HIS A 276 17.79 14.54 -9.72
N ALA A 277 17.71 13.53 -10.58
CA ALA A 277 17.57 13.71 -12.02
C ALA A 277 16.20 14.30 -12.37
N ALA A 278 15.15 13.86 -11.67
CA ALA A 278 13.82 14.46 -11.79
C ALA A 278 13.84 15.95 -11.43
N ASP A 279 14.42 16.29 -10.28
CA ASP A 279 14.56 17.67 -9.81
C ASP A 279 15.32 18.55 -10.82
N GLU A 280 16.37 18.02 -11.45
CA GLU A 280 17.12 18.72 -12.50
C GLU A 280 16.25 18.98 -13.74
N ILE A 281 15.49 17.98 -14.21
CA ILE A 281 14.57 18.12 -15.34
C ILE A 281 13.49 19.17 -15.02
N MET A 282 12.94 19.13 -13.81
CA MET A 282 11.92 20.07 -13.34
C MET A 282 12.45 21.51 -13.23
N ARG A 283 13.73 21.70 -12.87
CA ARG A 283 14.36 23.03 -12.84
C ARG A 283 14.78 23.55 -14.21
N ALA A 284 15.27 22.66 -15.09
CA ALA A 284 15.80 23.03 -16.39
C ALA A 284 14.70 23.36 -17.43
N GLY A 285 13.51 22.81 -17.24
CA GLY A 285 12.41 22.94 -18.20
C GLY A 285 11.69 24.29 -18.12
N SER A 286 12.23 25.33 -18.76
CA SER A 286 11.50 26.56 -19.12
C SER A 286 10.50 26.33 -20.27
N SER A 287 10.71 25.28 -21.07
CA SER A 287 9.73 24.81 -22.07
C SER A 287 8.75 23.82 -21.43
N ASP A 288 7.45 24.08 -21.60
CA ASP A 288 6.32 23.25 -21.11
C ASP A 288 6.31 21.81 -21.67
N SER A 289 7.21 21.47 -22.60
CA SER A 289 7.20 20.20 -23.33
C SER A 289 8.06 19.08 -22.74
N SER A 290 8.93 19.33 -21.74
CA SER A 290 9.80 18.25 -21.23
C SER A 290 9.08 17.34 -20.24
N VAL A 291 8.87 16.09 -20.66
CA VAL A 291 8.27 15.02 -19.86
C VAL A 291 9.33 14.42 -18.95
N VAL A 292 9.01 14.25 -17.66
CA VAL A 292 9.95 13.74 -16.64
C VAL A 292 10.18 12.23 -16.79
N ASN A 293 9.16 11.50 -17.22
CA ASN A 293 9.12 10.05 -17.13
C ASN A 293 8.70 9.36 -18.44
N GLU A 294 9.40 9.67 -19.52
CA GLU A 294 9.18 9.01 -20.82
C GLU A 294 9.51 7.51 -20.76
N ILE A 295 8.64 6.67 -21.32
CA ILE A 295 8.88 5.23 -21.50
C ILE A 295 8.84 4.92 -22.99
N ARG A 296 9.88 4.23 -23.46
CA ARG A 296 10.00 3.71 -24.83
C ARG A 296 9.86 2.21 -24.78
N PHE A 297 8.80 1.72 -25.40
CA PHE A 297 8.55 0.30 -25.51
C PHE A 297 9.33 -0.28 -26.70
N PRO A 298 9.89 -1.49 -26.58
CA PRO A 298 10.60 -2.12 -27.68
C PRO A 298 9.64 -2.54 -28.80
N ASP A 299 9.77 -1.92 -29.99
CA ASP A 299 8.88 -2.13 -31.15
C ASP A 299 8.70 -3.59 -31.57
N HIS A 300 9.72 -4.42 -31.35
CA HIS A 300 9.67 -5.85 -31.68
C HIS A 300 8.83 -6.69 -30.71
N LEU A 301 8.50 -6.16 -29.52
CA LEU A 301 7.67 -6.83 -28.50
C LEU A 301 6.37 -6.09 -28.21
N VAL A 302 6.25 -4.82 -28.59
CA VAL A 302 5.06 -3.99 -28.35
C VAL A 302 4.78 -3.20 -29.60
N HIS A 303 3.57 -3.34 -30.16
CA HIS A 303 3.18 -2.52 -31.30
C HIS A 303 2.98 -1.07 -30.87
N PRO A 304 3.52 -0.07 -31.58
CA PRO A 304 3.36 1.35 -31.21
C PRO A 304 1.89 1.80 -31.11
N ASN A 305 1.00 1.23 -31.94
CA ASN A 305 -0.44 1.51 -31.89
C ASN A 305 -1.17 0.90 -30.67
N GLN A 306 -0.49 0.04 -29.92
CA GLN A 306 -0.99 -0.56 -28.68
C GLN A 306 -0.43 0.14 -27.44
N VAL A 307 0.35 1.20 -27.61
CA VAL A 307 0.82 2.08 -26.54
C VAL A 307 -0.02 3.36 -26.58
N GLN A 308 -0.69 3.64 -25.47
CA GLN A 308 -1.44 4.85 -25.25
C GLN A 308 -0.77 5.64 -24.13
N GLU A 309 -0.42 6.89 -24.41
CA GLU A 309 -0.01 7.86 -23.40
C GLU A 309 -1.27 8.40 -22.71
N LEU A 310 -1.30 8.29 -21.39
CA LEU A 310 -2.39 8.77 -20.55
C LEU A 310 -1.95 10.05 -19.84
N LEU A 311 -2.68 11.13 -20.10
CA LEU A 311 -2.45 12.41 -19.47
C LEU A 311 -3.10 12.46 -18.09
N ILE A 312 -2.38 13.00 -17.12
CA ILE A 312 -2.95 13.33 -15.82
C ILE A 312 -3.71 14.64 -16.00
N HIS A 313 -5.03 14.62 -15.78
CA HIS A 313 -5.84 15.81 -15.97
C HIS A 313 -5.43 16.93 -15.03
N ALA A 314 -5.51 18.17 -15.55
CA ALA A 314 -5.38 19.36 -14.73
C ALA A 314 -6.40 19.31 -13.59
N PRO A 315 -5.99 19.47 -12.32
CA PRO A 315 -6.93 19.45 -11.21
C PRO A 315 -7.83 20.68 -11.32
N VAL A 316 -9.13 20.47 -11.53
CA VAL A 316 -10.12 21.55 -11.47
C VAL A 316 -10.49 21.76 -10.00
N PRO A 317 -10.26 22.96 -9.43
CA PRO A 317 -10.58 23.21 -8.04
C PRO A 317 -12.10 23.21 -7.83
N VAL A 318 -12.56 22.39 -6.90
CA VAL A 318 -13.95 22.37 -6.44
C VAL A 318 -14.03 23.11 -5.12
N VAL A 319 -14.72 24.25 -5.13
CA VAL A 319 -14.94 25.07 -3.93
C VAL A 319 -16.27 24.71 -3.30
N THR A 320 -16.26 24.33 -2.03
CA THR A 320 -17.48 24.12 -1.24
C THR A 320 -17.58 25.22 -0.20
N GLU A 321 -18.55 26.10 -0.41
CA GLU A 321 -18.82 27.23 0.47
C GLU A 321 -19.66 26.83 1.70
N SER A 322 -19.48 27.60 2.77
CA SER A 322 -20.23 27.50 4.03
C SER A 322 -20.22 26.08 4.61
N VAL A 323 -19.05 25.59 4.96
CA VAL A 323 -18.79 24.28 5.56
C VAL A 323 -18.32 24.46 7.00
N TRP A 324 -18.75 23.57 7.90
CA TRP A 324 -18.16 23.46 9.24
C TRP A 324 -16.75 22.88 9.12
N VAL A 325 -15.71 23.67 9.34
CA VAL A 325 -14.30 23.25 9.27
C VAL A 325 -13.80 22.86 10.66
N PRO A 326 -13.31 21.62 10.86
CA PRO A 326 -12.76 21.17 12.13
C PRO A 326 -11.49 21.93 12.51
N ARG A 327 -11.33 22.23 13.80
CA ARG A 327 -10.11 22.80 14.35
C ARG A 327 -9.24 21.69 14.93
N LEU A 328 -8.01 21.61 14.43
CA LEU A 328 -6.97 20.69 14.91
C LEU A 328 -5.94 21.41 15.81
N ASP A 329 -6.24 22.65 16.16
CA ASP A 329 -5.33 23.64 16.74
C ASP A 329 -5.32 23.67 18.28
N ASP A 330 -6.19 22.92 18.95
CA ASP A 330 -6.30 22.93 20.41
C ASP A 330 -5.22 22.09 21.11
N SER A 331 -4.06 22.74 21.32
CA SER A 331 -3.10 22.63 22.44
C SER A 331 -2.44 21.29 22.80
N THR A 332 -2.89 20.15 22.28
CA THR A 332 -2.28 18.83 22.50
C THR A 332 -1.09 18.45 21.58
N PRO A 333 -0.84 19.08 20.40
CA PRO A 333 0.33 18.74 19.58
C PRO A 333 1.67 18.93 20.31
N LEU A 334 1.72 19.82 21.31
CA LEU A 334 2.91 20.06 22.15
C LEU A 334 3.33 18.83 22.96
N ALA A 335 2.42 17.88 23.21
CA ALA A 335 2.72 16.65 23.96
C ALA A 335 3.07 15.45 23.06
N LEU A 336 2.97 15.60 21.73
CA LEU A 336 3.20 14.53 20.75
C LEU A 336 4.65 14.45 20.26
N SER A 337 5.57 15.11 20.96
CA SER A 337 7.00 14.85 20.80
C SER A 337 7.30 13.37 21.06
N GLN A 338 8.42 12.88 20.55
CA GLN A 338 8.79 11.50 20.19
C GLN A 338 8.44 10.34 21.17
N GLN A 339 7.85 10.59 22.33
CA GLN A 339 7.23 9.62 23.23
C GLN A 339 5.92 10.17 23.85
N PRO A 340 4.78 10.15 23.12
CA PRO A 340 3.51 10.67 23.62
C PRO A 340 3.04 10.01 24.92
N TRP A 341 3.44 8.76 25.16
CA TRP A 341 3.10 7.98 26.36
C TRP A 341 3.79 8.47 27.64
N ASN A 342 4.86 9.25 27.56
CA ASN A 342 5.66 9.59 28.73
C ASN A 342 5.35 10.98 29.33
N THR A 343 4.71 11.89 28.56
CA THR A 343 4.49 13.27 29.01
C THR A 343 3.05 13.76 28.87
N ALA A 344 2.25 13.20 27.95
CA ALA A 344 0.83 13.55 27.84
C ALA A 344 0.00 12.86 28.93
N SER A 345 -1.00 13.55 29.48
CA SER A 345 -2.01 12.85 30.26
C SER A 345 -2.77 11.90 29.32
N PRO A 346 -3.13 10.68 29.77
CA PRO A 346 -3.92 9.75 28.96
C PRO A 346 -5.21 10.34 28.40
N SER A 347 -5.82 11.29 29.12
CA SER A 347 -7.03 12.00 28.67
C SER A 347 -6.78 12.94 27.50
N ALA A 348 -5.66 13.67 27.48
CA ALA A 348 -5.32 14.58 26.38
C ALA A 348 -5.08 13.82 25.07
N TRP A 349 -4.43 12.66 25.15
CA TRP A 349 -4.23 11.80 23.99
C TRP A 349 -5.54 11.23 23.46
N GLN A 350 -6.44 10.77 24.35
CA GLN A 350 -7.75 10.28 23.93
C GLN A 350 -8.55 11.37 23.21
N HIS A 351 -8.59 12.59 23.75
CA HIS A 351 -9.27 13.72 23.10
C HIS A 351 -8.69 14.02 21.72
N PHE A 352 -7.37 14.04 21.58
CA PHE A 352 -6.73 14.23 20.28
C PHE A 352 -7.08 13.11 19.29
N GLN A 353 -7.12 11.85 19.74
CA GLN A 353 -7.53 10.73 18.89
C GLN A 353 -9.00 10.86 18.45
N ASP A 354 -9.88 11.25 19.36
CA ASP A 354 -11.30 11.49 19.08
C ASP A 354 -11.46 12.63 18.06
N ASP A 355 -10.78 13.76 18.26
CA ASP A 355 -10.81 14.92 17.35
C ASP A 355 -10.26 14.57 15.96
N LEU A 356 -9.17 13.81 15.90
CA LEU A 356 -8.60 13.33 14.64
C LEU A 356 -9.56 12.37 13.94
N GLN A 357 -10.20 11.45 14.66
CA GLN A 357 -11.19 10.54 14.10
C GLN A 357 -12.39 11.30 13.54
N GLU A 358 -12.98 12.22 14.32
CA GLU A 358 -14.07 13.09 13.87
C GLU A 358 -13.67 13.90 12.63
N THR A 359 -12.42 14.37 12.58
CA THR A 359 -11.89 15.10 11.41
C THR A 359 -11.74 14.19 10.19
N ILE A 360 -11.27 12.95 10.34
CA ILE A 360 -11.19 12.01 9.21
C ILE A 360 -12.57 11.70 8.64
N GLU A 361 -13.55 11.46 9.51
CA GLU A 361 -14.94 11.24 9.10
C GLU A 361 -15.48 12.46 8.35
N TRP A 362 -15.21 13.67 8.85
CA TRP A 362 -15.51 14.91 8.17
C TRP A 362 -14.83 15.03 6.80
N VAL A 363 -13.53 14.69 6.68
CA VAL A 363 -12.79 14.72 5.41
C VAL A 363 -13.43 13.77 4.40
N GLY A 364 -13.84 12.57 4.82
CA GLY A 364 -14.56 11.63 3.97
C GLY A 364 -15.89 12.20 3.46
N LEU A 365 -16.66 12.85 4.32
CA LEU A 365 -17.92 13.50 3.91
C LEU A 365 -17.69 14.72 3.01
N ALA A 366 -16.67 15.53 3.29
CA ALA A 366 -16.28 16.68 2.48
C ALA A 366 -15.80 16.25 1.09
N SER A 367 -15.02 15.17 1.02
CA SER A 367 -14.59 14.52 -0.23
C SER A 367 -15.78 14.14 -1.11
N LEU A 368 -16.81 13.53 -0.50
CA LEU A 368 -18.06 13.15 -1.17
C LEU A 368 -18.97 14.34 -1.52
N GLY A 369 -18.63 15.56 -1.08
CA GLY A 369 -19.49 16.73 -1.25
C GLY A 369 -20.81 16.62 -0.47
N ALA A 370 -20.81 15.88 0.65
CA ALA A 370 -22.01 15.60 1.41
C ALA A 370 -22.64 16.89 1.96
N ASN A 371 -23.96 17.04 1.82
CA ASN A 371 -24.64 18.23 2.35
C ASN A 371 -24.54 18.37 3.86
N ALA A 372 -24.34 17.27 4.60
CA ALA A 372 -24.28 17.25 6.06
C ALA A 372 -23.12 18.05 6.66
N VAL A 373 -22.06 18.35 5.88
CA VAL A 373 -20.94 19.18 6.36
C VAL A 373 -21.20 20.68 6.23
N ARG A 374 -22.26 21.10 5.51
CA ARG A 374 -22.58 22.52 5.29
C ARG A 374 -23.17 23.18 6.53
N THR A 375 -22.88 24.46 6.76
CA THR A 375 -23.35 25.21 7.93
C THR A 375 -24.85 25.46 7.94
N TYR A 376 -25.46 25.56 6.76
CA TYR A 376 -26.90 25.74 6.56
C TYR A 376 -27.63 24.42 6.27
N ALA A 377 -26.97 23.27 6.42
CA ALA A 377 -27.59 21.98 6.17
C ALA A 377 -28.77 21.78 7.12
N LYS A 378 -29.91 21.36 6.55
CA LYS A 378 -30.99 20.74 7.30
C LYS A 378 -30.91 19.24 7.01
N PRO A 379 -30.05 18.50 7.72
CA PRO A 379 -29.90 17.08 7.46
C PRO A 379 -31.24 16.36 7.65
N ASP A 380 -31.45 15.30 6.86
CA ASP A 380 -32.58 14.39 7.02
C ASP A 380 -32.65 13.92 8.50
N PRO A 381 -33.84 13.75 9.12
CA PRO A 381 -33.96 13.23 10.48
C PRO A 381 -33.26 11.87 10.70
N THR A 382 -32.97 11.13 9.64
CA THR A 382 -32.21 9.87 9.67
C THR A 382 -30.69 10.05 9.67
N CYS A 383 -30.20 11.27 9.41
CA CYS A 383 -28.79 11.59 9.44
C CYS A 383 -28.32 11.72 10.89
N VAL A 384 -27.46 10.80 11.32
CA VAL A 384 -26.86 10.78 12.66
C VAL A 384 -25.55 11.57 12.76
N TYR A 385 -25.07 12.11 11.63
CA TYR A 385 -23.83 12.87 11.60
C TYR A 385 -24.00 14.24 12.25
N ALA A 386 -23.03 14.61 13.09
CA ALA A 386 -22.86 15.96 13.61
C ALA A 386 -21.45 16.44 13.25
N PRO A 387 -21.27 17.73 12.91
CA PRO A 387 -19.95 18.31 12.71
C PRO A 387 -19.05 18.11 13.95
N PRO A 388 -17.72 17.99 13.78
CA PRO A 388 -16.81 17.86 14.91
C PRO A 388 -16.95 18.99 15.91
N ARG A 389 -16.78 18.71 17.21
CA ARG A 389 -17.13 19.65 18.29
C ARG A 389 -16.41 20.98 18.20
N SER A 390 -15.17 20.97 17.72
CA SER A 390 -14.30 22.13 17.57
C SER A 390 -14.43 22.80 16.19
N SER A 391 -15.56 22.68 15.49
CA SER A 391 -15.71 23.24 14.14
C SER A 391 -16.03 24.73 14.11
N GLN A 392 -15.63 25.40 13.02
CA GLN A 392 -15.96 26.80 12.74
C GLN A 392 -16.41 26.97 11.27
N PRO A 393 -17.21 28.00 10.94
CA PRO A 393 -17.62 28.25 9.56
C PRO A 393 -16.42 28.57 8.66
N GLY A 394 -16.45 28.06 7.45
CA GLY A 394 -15.49 28.39 6.41
C GLY A 394 -15.90 27.79 5.07
N ARG A 395 -14.91 27.51 4.23
CA ARG A 395 -15.06 26.85 2.94
C ARG A 395 -13.93 25.87 2.71
N THR A 396 -14.05 25.00 1.72
CA THR A 396 -13.00 24.04 1.37
C THR A 396 -12.68 24.13 -0.11
N VAL A 397 -11.40 24.03 -0.45
CA VAL A 397 -10.95 23.81 -1.82
C VAL A 397 -10.50 22.37 -1.96
N LYS A 398 -11.14 21.65 -2.86
CA LYS A 398 -10.79 20.26 -3.19
C LYS A 398 -10.10 20.20 -4.55
N LEU A 399 -8.96 19.52 -4.60
CA LEU A 399 -8.25 19.17 -5.83
C LEU A 399 -8.25 17.66 -5.98
N THR A 400 -8.47 17.17 -7.20
CA THR A 400 -8.42 15.75 -7.52
C THR A 400 -7.50 15.55 -8.71
N LEU A 401 -6.51 14.69 -8.54
CA LEU A 401 -5.62 14.23 -9.61
C LEU A 401 -5.93 12.76 -9.85
N ALA A 402 -6.59 12.50 -10.98
CA ALA A 402 -6.95 11.16 -11.42
C ALA A 402 -7.06 11.14 -12.96
N GLY A 403 -7.11 9.93 -13.49
CA GLY A 403 -7.55 9.69 -14.87
C GLY A 403 -9.07 9.79 -14.98
N THR A 404 -9.59 9.65 -16.20
CA THR A 404 -11.04 9.48 -16.38
C THR A 404 -11.48 8.10 -15.90
N ARG A 405 -12.79 7.87 -15.84
CA ARG A 405 -13.36 6.56 -15.53
C ARG A 405 -12.92 5.49 -16.54
N ASP A 406 -12.79 5.88 -17.80
CA ASP A 406 -12.46 4.96 -18.91
C ASP A 406 -10.94 4.86 -19.15
N GLU A 407 -10.18 5.86 -18.69
CA GLU A 407 -8.73 5.95 -18.81
C GLU A 407 -8.09 6.10 -17.42
N PRO A 408 -8.06 5.03 -16.62
CA PRO A 408 -7.42 5.08 -15.31
C PRO A 408 -5.91 5.29 -15.49
N VAL A 409 -5.35 6.24 -14.73
CA VAL A 409 -3.91 6.51 -14.71
C VAL A 409 -3.25 5.90 -13.49
N LEU A 410 -1.97 5.56 -13.63
CA LEU A 410 -1.10 5.17 -12.53
C LEU A 410 -0.27 6.38 -12.10
N LEU A 411 -0.54 6.92 -10.91
CA LEU A 411 0.17 8.09 -10.39
C LEU A 411 1.54 7.66 -9.84
N SER A 412 2.59 8.33 -10.31
CA SER A 412 3.94 8.13 -9.81
C SER A 412 4.05 8.55 -8.33
N PRO A 413 4.68 7.72 -7.47
CA PRO A 413 5.09 8.14 -6.12
C PRO A 413 5.94 9.42 -6.12
N LEU A 414 6.78 9.63 -7.14
CA LEU A 414 7.59 10.83 -7.29
C LEU A 414 6.73 12.08 -7.52
N LEU A 415 5.69 12.00 -8.37
CA LEU A 415 4.73 13.09 -8.55
C LEU A 415 4.02 13.42 -7.22
N ILE A 416 3.55 12.40 -6.51
CA ILE A 416 2.89 12.57 -5.21
C ILE A 416 3.86 13.24 -4.22
N ALA A 417 5.12 12.86 -4.20
CA ALA A 417 6.15 13.50 -3.37
C ALA A 417 6.37 14.98 -3.74
N HIS A 418 6.39 15.35 -5.03
CA HIS A 418 6.46 16.77 -5.42
C HIS A 418 5.25 17.56 -4.94
N ILE A 419 4.04 17.05 -5.13
CA ILE A 419 2.80 17.70 -4.68
C ILE A 419 2.75 17.81 -3.16
N THR A 420 3.26 16.80 -2.45
CA THR A 420 3.39 16.81 -0.99
C THR A 420 4.24 18.00 -0.53
N ARG A 421 5.37 18.28 -1.20
CA ARG A 421 6.24 19.42 -0.88
C ARG A 421 5.55 20.76 -1.15
N GLU A 422 4.77 20.85 -2.23
CA GLU A 422 3.97 22.05 -2.53
C GLU A 422 2.90 22.31 -1.47
N LEU A 423 2.22 21.26 -1.01
CA LEU A 423 1.21 21.35 0.05
C LEU A 423 1.84 21.76 1.38
N ASP A 424 3.01 21.20 1.70
CA ASP A 424 3.81 21.55 2.88
C ASP A 424 4.21 23.03 2.85
N ALA A 425 4.66 23.55 1.70
CA ALA A 425 4.98 24.96 1.53
C ALA A 425 3.74 25.86 1.70
N LEU A 426 2.63 25.51 1.07
CA LEU A 426 1.37 26.26 1.20
C LEU A 426 0.93 26.34 2.67
N VAL A 427 0.89 25.20 3.37
CA VAL A 427 0.47 25.14 4.78
C VAL A 427 1.38 25.99 5.68
N SER A 428 2.68 26.00 5.41
CA SER A 428 3.62 26.89 6.11
C SER A 428 3.31 28.37 5.89
N GLU A 429 3.08 28.76 4.64
CA GLU A 429 2.81 30.15 4.27
C GLU A 429 1.48 30.65 4.85
N LEU A 430 0.43 29.82 4.80
CA LEU A 430 -0.88 30.14 5.38
C LEU A 430 -0.78 30.36 6.89
N HIS A 431 -0.09 29.46 7.59
CA HIS A 431 0.09 29.57 9.04
C HIS A 431 0.86 30.83 9.44
N ALA A 432 1.90 31.19 8.69
CA ALA A 432 2.72 32.37 8.97
C ALA A 432 1.91 33.68 8.91
N THR A 433 0.87 33.74 8.08
CA THR A 433 0.05 34.95 7.91
C THR A 433 -1.22 34.98 8.72
N THR A 434 -1.84 33.82 8.98
CA THR A 434 -3.09 33.77 9.74
C THR A 434 -3.12 32.48 10.56
N PRO A 435 -2.88 32.55 11.87
CA PRO A 435 -2.69 31.36 12.70
C PRO A 435 -3.99 30.57 12.97
N GLN A 436 -5.12 30.97 12.40
CA GLN A 436 -6.44 30.44 12.78
C GLN A 436 -6.82 29.11 12.12
N VAL A 437 -6.31 28.79 10.91
CA VAL A 437 -6.28 27.41 10.36
C VAL A 437 -5.13 27.31 9.38
N GLY A 438 -4.31 26.29 9.56
CA GLY A 438 -3.16 26.01 8.72
C GLY A 438 -2.95 24.51 8.59
N TRP A 439 -3.99 23.76 8.21
CA TRP A 439 -3.84 22.35 7.88
C TRP A 439 -4.47 22.03 6.53
N ALA A 440 -4.05 20.93 5.93
CA ALA A 440 -4.64 20.37 4.71
C ALA A 440 -4.59 18.84 4.77
N THR A 441 -5.45 18.18 4.01
CA THR A 441 -5.39 16.72 3.85
C THR A 441 -4.93 16.34 2.46
N MET A 442 -4.29 15.17 2.42
CA MET A 442 -3.89 14.49 1.21
C MET A 442 -4.31 13.02 1.32
N THR A 443 -5.16 12.58 0.42
CA THR A 443 -5.71 11.22 0.38
C THR A 443 -5.29 10.54 -0.90
N CYS A 444 -4.60 9.41 -0.80
CA CYS A 444 -4.24 8.57 -1.93
C CYS A 444 -5.08 7.31 -1.94
N VAL A 445 -5.73 7.07 -3.08
CA VAL A 445 -6.48 5.84 -3.32
C VAL A 445 -5.74 5.03 -4.37
N GLY A 446 -5.47 3.78 -4.07
CA GLY A 446 -4.83 2.81 -4.93
C GLY A 446 -5.79 1.96 -5.74
N PHE A 447 -5.25 0.97 -6.43
CA PHE A 447 -6.01 0.05 -7.26
C PHE A 447 -6.53 -1.15 -6.47
N ALA A 448 -7.84 -1.40 -6.56
CA ALA A 448 -8.47 -2.51 -5.89
C ALA A 448 -7.95 -3.88 -6.34
N GLN A 449 -7.53 -4.00 -7.59
CA GLN A 449 -7.00 -5.23 -8.14
C GLN A 449 -5.49 -5.40 -7.93
N ALA A 450 -4.80 -4.45 -7.29
CA ALA A 450 -3.36 -4.55 -7.09
C ALA A 450 -3.03 -5.75 -6.20
N PRO A 451 -2.16 -6.68 -6.64
CA PRO A 451 -1.75 -7.83 -5.82
C PRO A 451 -1.05 -7.45 -4.51
N LEU A 452 -0.47 -6.25 -4.48
CA LEU A 452 0.23 -5.66 -3.36
C LEU A 452 -0.25 -4.23 -3.17
N THR A 453 -0.46 -3.81 -1.93
CA THR A 453 -0.87 -2.43 -1.61
C THR A 453 0.32 -1.63 -1.09
N TRP A 454 1.09 -2.27 -0.21
CA TRP A 454 2.31 -1.75 0.38
C TRP A 454 3.49 -2.66 0.04
N ARG A 455 4.66 -2.08 -0.20
CA ARG A 455 5.93 -2.80 -0.38
C ARG A 455 6.38 -3.49 0.92
N SER A 456 6.03 -2.93 2.08
CA SER A 456 6.36 -3.53 3.37
C SER A 456 5.49 -4.76 3.63
N LYS A 457 6.11 -5.89 3.99
CA LYS A 457 5.41 -7.11 4.42
C LYS A 457 4.87 -7.02 5.86
N VAL A 458 5.01 -5.86 6.49
CA VAL A 458 4.67 -5.62 7.90
C VAL A 458 3.90 -4.29 7.96
N PRO A 459 2.87 -4.15 8.82
CA PRO A 459 2.15 -2.89 9.02
C PRO A 459 3.11 -1.73 9.18
N LEU A 460 2.83 -0.60 8.54
CA LEU A 460 3.64 0.61 8.76
C LEU A 460 3.71 0.88 10.26
N SER A 461 2.60 0.67 10.95
CA SER A 461 2.51 0.72 12.42
C SER A 461 3.59 -0.11 13.12
N SER A 462 3.88 -1.33 12.67
CA SER A 462 4.93 -2.18 13.25
C SER A 462 6.36 -1.68 12.95
N VAL A 463 6.58 -1.08 11.78
CA VAL A 463 7.88 -0.53 11.38
C VAL A 463 8.15 0.79 12.13
N TYR A 464 7.09 1.53 12.45
CA TYR A 464 7.16 2.94 12.82
C TYR A 464 6.69 3.28 14.23
N GLY A 465 6.30 2.30 15.05
CA GLY A 465 6.25 2.47 16.51
C GLY A 465 4.98 2.06 17.25
N ALA A 466 4.00 1.43 16.60
CA ALA A 466 2.95 0.71 17.32
C ALA A 466 3.52 -0.65 17.77
N THR A 467 4.33 -0.64 18.84
CA THR A 467 4.50 -1.86 19.62
C THR A 467 3.12 -2.26 20.12
N GLU A 468 2.65 -3.47 19.80
CA GLU A 468 1.43 -4.00 20.39
C GLU A 468 1.53 -3.80 21.90
N LEU A 469 0.63 -2.99 22.48
CA LEU A 469 0.52 -2.86 23.93
C LEU A 469 0.57 -4.28 24.50
N PRO A 470 1.46 -4.59 25.46
CA PRO A 470 1.66 -5.94 25.95
C PRO A 470 0.31 -6.48 26.41
N GLY A 471 -0.34 -7.25 25.53
CA GLY A 471 -1.75 -7.55 25.69
C GLY A 471 -1.89 -8.35 26.96
N ASN A 472 -2.58 -7.79 27.97
CA ASN A 472 -2.90 -8.36 29.29
C ASN A 472 -2.56 -9.85 29.40
N LYS A 473 -1.27 -10.17 29.50
CA LYS A 473 -0.84 -11.46 29.99
C LYS A 473 -1.12 -11.32 31.45
N ALA A 474 -2.30 -11.79 31.87
CA ALA A 474 -2.71 -11.90 33.25
C ALA A 474 -1.46 -12.26 34.05
N ALA A 475 -1.07 -11.35 34.95
CA ALA A 475 0.11 -11.47 35.79
C ALA A 475 0.17 -12.92 36.29
N GLN A 476 1.15 -13.67 35.78
CA GLN A 476 1.48 -14.94 36.39
C GLN A 476 1.95 -14.59 37.79
N SER A 477 1.14 -14.97 38.77
CA SER A 477 1.42 -14.84 40.20
C SER A 477 2.89 -15.15 40.49
N PRO A 478 3.62 -14.30 41.22
CA PRO A 478 4.93 -14.67 41.70
C PRO A 478 4.74 -15.83 42.67
N ARG A 479 5.25 -17.01 42.31
CA ARG A 479 5.47 -18.08 43.29
C ARG A 479 6.67 -17.66 44.11
N GLN A 480 6.42 -17.49 45.41
CA GLN A 480 7.43 -17.40 46.45
C GLN A 480 8.43 -18.55 46.29
N SER A 481 9.71 -18.20 46.18
CA SER A 481 10.81 -19.08 46.54
C SER A 481 11.47 -18.47 47.77
N GLU A 482 11.19 -19.09 48.91
CA GLU A 482 11.85 -18.82 50.17
C GLU A 482 13.33 -19.23 50.10
N ASN A 483 14.17 -18.33 50.63
CA ASN A 483 15.41 -18.52 51.36
C ASN A 483 16.07 -19.91 51.35
N VAL A 484 17.29 -19.96 50.83
CA VAL A 484 18.42 -20.61 51.52
C VAL A 484 19.62 -19.66 51.43
N GLU A 485 20.18 -19.39 52.59
CA GLU A 485 21.32 -18.51 52.88
C GLU A 485 22.66 -19.08 52.40
N ASP A 486 23.61 -18.14 52.23
CA ASP A 486 25.06 -18.23 52.44
C ASP A 486 25.89 -19.21 51.60
N VAL A 487 26.86 -18.67 50.86
CA VAL A 487 28.23 -18.45 51.36
C VAL A 487 29.05 -17.79 50.23
N ALA A 488 29.82 -16.78 50.61
CA ALA A 488 30.81 -16.11 49.80
C ALA A 488 31.81 -17.08 49.15
N MET A 489 32.33 -16.73 47.98
CA MET A 489 33.77 -16.56 47.76
C MET A 489 34.04 -16.24 46.30
N THR A 490 34.97 -15.32 46.16
CA THR A 490 35.50 -14.69 44.96
C THR A 490 36.46 -15.59 44.19
N ASP A 491 36.63 -15.19 42.93
CA ASP A 491 37.90 -15.10 42.22
C ASP A 491 38.33 -16.26 41.32
N SER A 492 38.67 -15.87 40.08
CA SER A 492 39.79 -16.29 39.23
C SER A 492 40.06 -17.80 39.03
N SER A 493 40.50 -18.32 37.90
CA SER A 493 40.91 -17.86 36.57
C SER A 493 41.49 -19.13 35.92
N GLU A 494 41.49 -19.21 34.59
CA GLU A 494 42.48 -19.94 33.78
C GLU A 494 42.72 -21.46 34.06
N GLN A 495 42.48 -22.29 33.04
CA GLN A 495 43.57 -22.93 32.29
C GLN A 495 43.00 -23.89 31.24
N ASP A 496 43.46 -23.67 30.02
CA ASP A 496 43.50 -24.65 28.94
C ASP A 496 44.27 -25.91 29.40
N GLU A 497 43.88 -27.08 28.91
CA GLU A 497 44.83 -27.99 28.26
C GLU A 497 44.11 -29.09 27.49
N GLU A 498 44.76 -29.42 26.37
CA GLU A 498 44.42 -30.38 25.34
C GLU A 498 44.50 -31.82 25.88
N ASP A 499 43.69 -32.74 25.34
CA ASP A 499 44.27 -34.04 25.01
C ASP A 499 43.45 -34.77 23.93
N GLU A 500 44.19 -35.25 22.93
CA GLU A 500 43.74 -36.12 21.86
C GLU A 500 43.64 -37.57 22.38
N GLY A 501 42.70 -38.35 21.84
CA GLY A 501 42.58 -39.75 22.21
C GLY A 501 41.65 -40.52 21.30
N GLU A 502 42.26 -41.14 20.30
CA GLU A 502 41.64 -42.08 19.37
C GLU A 502 40.90 -43.23 20.08
N SER A 503 39.90 -43.77 19.37
CA SER A 503 39.83 -45.20 19.04
C SER A 503 38.54 -45.95 19.42
N ASP A 504 38.06 -46.58 18.36
CA ASP A 504 37.40 -47.88 18.21
C ASP A 504 35.99 -48.21 18.70
N SER A 505 35.37 -48.93 17.78
CA SER A 505 34.07 -49.56 17.70
C SER A 505 33.72 -50.53 18.83
N SER A 506 32.43 -50.57 19.20
CA SER A 506 31.77 -51.85 19.44
C SER A 506 30.24 -51.74 19.44
N LEU A 507 29.64 -52.75 18.82
CA LEU A 507 28.23 -53.05 18.75
C LEU A 507 27.63 -53.23 20.14
N ASN A 508 26.54 -52.53 20.43
CA ASN A 508 25.64 -52.93 21.52
C ASN A 508 24.18 -52.96 21.06
N MET A 509 23.66 -54.19 21.02
CA MET A 509 22.27 -54.53 20.75
C MET A 509 21.50 -54.48 22.06
N GLY A 510 20.48 -53.62 22.14
CA GLY A 510 19.42 -53.79 23.14
C GLY A 510 18.93 -52.50 23.77
N ALA A 511 17.78 -52.03 23.30
CA ALA A 511 16.63 -51.67 24.14
C ALA A 511 15.61 -50.95 23.25
N ARG A 512 14.43 -51.56 23.12
CA ARG A 512 13.25 -50.94 22.51
C ARG A 512 12.83 -49.74 23.36
N VAL A 513 13.32 -48.56 23.02
CA VAL A 513 12.80 -47.29 23.52
C VAL A 513 11.65 -46.87 22.62
N VAL A 514 10.44 -46.87 23.18
CA VAL A 514 9.23 -46.33 22.56
C VAL A 514 9.47 -44.84 22.28
N ARG A 515 9.83 -44.50 21.04
CA ARG A 515 9.89 -43.11 20.56
C ARG A 515 8.48 -42.53 20.57
N ARG A 516 8.12 -41.84 21.65
CA ARG A 516 7.05 -40.84 21.63
C ARG A 516 7.41 -39.84 20.54
N ARG A 517 6.67 -39.87 19.42
CA ARG A 517 6.69 -38.82 18.40
C ARG A 517 6.41 -37.49 19.10
N LYS A 518 7.46 -36.71 19.38
CA LYS A 518 7.34 -35.26 19.61
C LYS A 518 6.71 -34.73 18.35
N ARG A 519 5.41 -34.45 18.42
CA ARG A 519 4.68 -33.71 17.40
C ARG A 519 5.40 -32.37 17.33
N SER A 520 6.19 -32.20 16.28
CA SER A 520 6.79 -30.94 15.89
C SER A 520 5.71 -29.86 16.05
N GLN A 521 5.84 -29.06 17.10
CA GLN A 521 5.26 -27.73 17.10
C GLN A 521 5.94 -27.06 15.92
N ARG A 522 5.25 -27.02 14.78
CA ARG A 522 5.57 -26.04 13.75
C ARG A 522 5.45 -24.71 14.47
N SER A 523 6.59 -24.11 14.79
CA SER A 523 6.68 -22.68 15.04
C SER A 523 6.16 -22.03 13.78
N ILE A 524 4.87 -21.73 13.76
CA ILE A 524 4.35 -20.69 12.89
C ILE A 524 5.12 -19.46 13.34
N GLY A 525 6.09 -19.06 12.52
CA GLY A 525 6.91 -17.89 12.78
C GLY A 525 5.98 -16.72 13.05
N LYS A 526 6.15 -16.10 14.21
CA LYS A 526 5.57 -14.79 14.46
C LYS A 526 6.16 -13.83 13.41
N ASN A 527 5.31 -12.98 12.81
CA ASN A 527 5.66 -11.79 12.02
C ASN A 527 5.55 -11.87 10.48
N HIS A 528 4.71 -12.74 9.91
CA HIS A 528 4.32 -12.60 8.49
C HIS A 528 2.83 -12.22 8.36
N THR A 529 2.51 -10.99 8.76
CA THR A 529 1.23 -10.35 8.41
C THR A 529 1.36 -9.74 7.03
N GLU A 530 1.06 -10.53 6.01
CA GLU A 530 0.97 -10.02 4.64
C GLU A 530 -0.18 -9.01 4.55
N HIS A 531 0.07 -7.85 3.96
CA HIS A 531 -0.99 -6.90 3.63
C HIS A 531 -1.62 -7.29 2.32
N ALA A 532 -2.67 -8.09 2.36
CA ALA A 532 -3.59 -8.13 1.25
C ALA A 532 -5.04 -8.21 1.74
N PHE A 533 -5.86 -7.35 1.17
CA PHE A 533 -7.29 -7.48 0.88
C PHE A 533 -8.28 -8.11 1.89
N THR A 534 -9.28 -7.29 2.28
CA THR A 534 -10.66 -7.76 2.47
C THR A 534 -11.44 -7.56 1.16
N PRO A 535 -11.94 -8.63 0.51
CA PRO A 535 -12.54 -8.58 -0.83
C PRO A 535 -13.83 -7.77 -1.01
N SER A 536 -14.41 -7.18 0.04
CA SER A 536 -15.73 -6.55 -0.04
C SER A 536 -15.76 -5.05 -0.32
N THR A 537 -14.69 -4.29 -0.06
CA THR A 537 -14.68 -2.82 -0.29
C THR A 537 -13.68 -2.36 -1.34
N GLY A 538 -12.76 -3.23 -1.76
CA GLY A 538 -11.91 -3.01 -2.92
C GLY A 538 -10.75 -2.02 -2.70
N GLU A 539 -10.94 -0.91 -2.02
CA GLU A 539 -10.01 0.21 -2.10
C GLU A 539 -8.88 0.14 -1.06
N THR A 540 -7.65 0.37 -1.52
CA THR A 540 -6.43 0.36 -0.72
C THR A 540 -5.85 1.76 -0.78
N GLY A 541 -5.63 2.42 0.34
CA GLY A 541 -5.21 3.81 0.32
C GLY A 541 -4.74 4.30 1.67
N TRP A 542 -4.33 5.56 1.70
CA TRP A 542 -3.91 6.24 2.91
C TRP A 542 -4.38 7.68 2.90
N ILE A 543 -4.60 8.22 4.09
CA ILE A 543 -4.90 9.63 4.30
C ILE A 543 -3.80 10.22 5.17
N SER A 544 -3.31 11.40 4.80
CA SER A 544 -2.34 12.14 5.59
C SER A 544 -2.78 13.59 5.79
N PHE A 545 -2.55 14.11 6.99
CA PHE A 545 -2.81 15.48 7.38
C PHE A 545 -1.50 16.25 7.41
N CYS A 546 -1.41 17.33 6.64
CA CYS A 546 -0.37 18.33 6.75
C CYS A 546 -0.81 19.38 7.77
N LEU A 547 -0.07 19.53 8.86
CA LEU A 547 -0.31 20.42 9.97
C LEU A 547 0.63 21.64 9.92
N PRO A 548 0.25 22.75 10.57
CA PRO A 548 1.08 23.94 10.59
C PRO A 548 2.32 23.72 11.46
N PRO A 549 3.42 24.46 11.23
CA PRO A 549 4.58 24.39 12.09
C PRO A 549 4.26 24.93 13.49
N ALA A 550 4.41 24.12 14.54
CA ALA A 550 4.20 24.55 15.92
C ALA A 550 5.27 25.58 16.35
N LEU A 551 4.83 26.72 16.91
CA LEU A 551 5.66 27.91 17.21
C LEU A 551 6.78 27.72 18.24
N LYS A 552 6.81 26.62 19.03
CA LYS A 552 7.78 26.50 20.15
C LYS A 552 8.50 25.16 20.30
N VAL A 553 8.02 24.08 19.69
CA VAL A 553 8.74 22.81 19.67
C VAL A 553 8.49 22.23 18.29
N GLN A 554 9.56 22.17 17.49
CA GLN A 554 9.54 21.42 16.23
C GLN A 554 8.93 20.05 16.52
N ASN A 555 8.19 19.44 15.59
CA ASN A 555 8.77 18.33 14.85
C ASN A 555 7.82 17.56 13.89
N THR A 556 6.52 17.40 14.15
CA THR A 556 5.63 16.62 13.26
C THR A 556 4.69 17.50 12.44
N ARG A 557 4.92 17.58 11.13
CA ARG A 557 4.02 18.26 10.19
C ARG A 557 3.03 17.32 9.52
N TRP A 558 3.31 16.03 9.49
CA TRP A 558 2.49 15.06 8.80
C TRP A 558 1.99 13.99 9.77
N ILE A 559 0.67 13.82 9.82
CA ILE A 559 0.02 12.70 10.48
C ILE A 559 -0.43 11.75 9.38
N LEU A 560 0.06 10.52 9.38
CA LEU A 560 -0.42 9.49 8.48
C LEU A 560 -1.47 8.66 9.22
N VAL A 561 -2.62 8.45 8.59
CA VAL A 561 -3.61 7.52 9.10
C VAL A 561 -3.76 6.39 8.09
N GLU A 562 -3.37 5.21 8.54
CA GLU A 562 -3.48 3.97 7.80
C GLU A 562 -4.81 3.30 8.20
N LEU A 563 -5.67 3.04 7.21
CA LEU A 563 -6.84 2.21 7.42
C LEU A 563 -6.39 0.75 7.35
N VAL A 564 -6.28 0.08 8.50
CA VAL A 564 -5.99 -1.36 8.53
C VAL A 564 -7.30 -2.12 8.52
N GLY A 565 -7.61 -2.72 7.37
CA GLY A 565 -8.73 -3.65 7.24
C GLY A 565 -8.65 -4.76 8.30
N THR A 566 -9.77 -5.08 8.94
CA THR A 566 -9.86 -5.97 10.13
C THR A 566 -9.37 -7.42 9.95
N ASP A 567 -8.82 -7.78 8.79
CA ASP A 567 -8.34 -9.15 8.51
C ASP A 567 -6.82 -9.32 8.62
N THR A 568 -6.11 -8.37 9.25
CA THR A 568 -4.73 -8.60 9.71
C THR A 568 -4.76 -9.31 11.07
N ARG A 569 -5.11 -10.60 11.10
CA ARG A 569 -4.88 -11.41 12.31
C ARG A 569 -3.39 -11.72 12.45
N SER A 570 -2.73 -11.04 13.39
CA SER A 570 -1.47 -11.45 14.01
C SER A 570 -1.64 -12.70 14.90
#